data_AF-A0A1H2ILV1-F1
#
_entry.id   AF-A0A1H2ILV1-F1
#
_cell.length_a   1.000
_cell.length_b   1.000
_cell.length_c   1.000
_cell.angle_alpha   90.00
_cell.angle_beta   90.00
_cell.angle_gamma   90.00
#
_symmetry.space_group_name_H-M   'P 1'
#
loop_
_entity.id
_entity.type
_entity.pdbx_description
1 polymer ?
#
loop_
_entity_poly.entity_id
_entity_poly.type
_entity_poly.pdbx_seq_one_letter_code
_entity_poly.pdbx_strand_id
1 'polypeptide(L)'
;MSNNIIIQIPMPLIISIEDVGWWSGKNGSAFNQPYRTGMQRDHIPEDYTALAALGKGLDMRILAGFVLCEWDKTNLLRQVPSATWMADKWRVSEKNRDLKEKAAWIINKEKQKIEFGLHGVGHEFWTKGGMERSE
;
A
#
# COMPACT_ATOMS: atom_id res chain seq x y z
N MET A 1 -12.17 0.19 41.25
CA MET A 1 -13.31 0.62 40.42
C MET A 1 -12.82 0.69 38.99
N SER A 2 -13.31 -0.18 38.10
CA SER A 2 -13.00 -0.10 36.67
C SER A 2 -13.87 0.98 36.06
N ASN A 3 -13.27 2.05 35.53
CA ASN A 3 -14.02 3.03 34.75
C ASN A 3 -14.58 2.32 33.51
N ASN A 4 -15.91 2.23 33.42
CA ASN A 4 -16.56 1.79 32.19
C ASN A 4 -16.41 2.90 31.15
N ILE A 5 -15.64 2.62 30.09
CA ILE A 5 -15.56 3.50 28.93
C ILE A 5 -16.73 3.14 28.01
N ILE A 6 -17.62 4.10 27.79
CA ILE A 6 -18.68 3.99 26.79
C ILE A 6 -18.08 4.44 25.44
N ILE A 7 -18.00 3.53 24.47
CA ILE A 7 -17.58 3.85 23.10
C ILE A 7 -18.84 3.96 22.24
N GLN A 8 -19.12 5.16 21.73
CA GLN A 8 -20.17 5.39 20.73
C GLN A 8 -19.52 5.68 19.38
N ILE A 9 -19.74 4.82 18.40
CA ILE A 9 -19.29 5.02 17.02
C ILE A 9 -20.46 5.60 16.22
N PRO A 10 -20.30 6.78 15.59
CA PRO A 10 -21.36 7.38 14.79
C PRO A 10 -21.67 6.52 13.55
N MET A 11 -22.95 6.50 13.13
CA MET A 11 -23.42 5.73 11.97
C MET A 11 -22.73 6.08 10.63
N PRO A 12 -22.35 7.33 10.30
CA PRO A 12 -21.49 7.59 9.15
C PRO A 12 -20.03 7.25 9.50
N LEU A 13 -19.62 6.02 9.21
CA LEU A 13 -18.23 5.58 9.29
C LEU A 13 -17.73 5.23 7.88
N ILE A 14 -16.52 5.68 7.55
CA ILE A 14 -15.74 5.16 6.42
C ILE A 14 -14.53 4.42 6.97
N ILE A 15 -14.25 3.25 6.42
CA ILE A 15 -13.01 2.52 6.70
C ILE A 15 -12.07 2.79 5.54
N SER A 16 -10.91 3.36 5.85
CA SER A 16 -9.77 3.47 4.95
C SER A 16 -8.61 2.59 5.42
N ILE A 17 -7.90 2.02 4.46
CA ILE A 17 -6.66 1.29 4.66
C ILE A 17 -5.64 1.97 3.76
N GLU A 18 -4.65 2.60 4.37
CA GLU A 18 -3.59 3.35 3.68
C GLU A 18 -2.35 2.48 3.44
N ASP A 19 -1.42 2.99 2.64
CA ASP A 19 -0.15 2.32 2.30
C ASP A 19 -0.32 0.90 1.71
N VAL A 20 -1.48 0.63 1.12
CA VAL A 20 -1.71 -0.60 0.35
C VAL A 20 -0.81 -0.57 -0.88
N GLY A 21 -0.35 -1.71 -1.37
CA GLY A 21 0.42 -1.75 -2.63
C GLY A 21 1.93 -1.63 -2.47
N TRP A 22 2.45 -1.30 -1.30
CA TRP A 22 3.80 -1.79 -0.95
C TRP A 22 3.81 -3.32 -1.07
N TRP A 23 4.69 -3.85 -1.90
CA TRP A 23 4.79 -5.29 -2.12
C TRP A 23 5.75 -5.93 -1.12
N SER A 24 6.90 -5.31 -0.85
CA SER A 24 7.73 -5.75 0.24
C SER A 24 7.04 -5.49 1.58
N GLY A 25 7.03 -6.47 2.48
CA GLY A 25 6.54 -6.25 3.84
C GLY A 25 7.57 -5.61 4.76
N LYS A 26 8.86 -5.74 4.44
CA LYS A 26 9.95 -5.37 5.34
C LYS A 26 10.03 -3.85 5.49
N ASN A 27 9.93 -3.37 6.73
CA ASN A 27 10.16 -1.96 7.02
C ASN A 27 11.63 -1.60 6.78
N GLY A 28 11.86 -0.58 5.97
CA GLY A 28 13.19 -0.10 5.60
C GLY A 28 13.53 1.29 6.12
N SER A 29 12.65 1.92 6.92
CA SER A 29 12.78 3.31 7.35
C SER A 29 14.07 3.62 8.12
N ALA A 30 14.58 2.66 8.89
CA ALA A 30 15.87 2.78 9.57
C ALA A 30 17.09 2.88 8.63
N PHE A 31 16.91 2.55 7.34
CA PHE A 31 17.95 2.52 6.32
C PHE A 31 17.63 3.45 5.14
N ASN A 32 16.87 4.53 5.39
CA ASN A 32 16.51 5.52 4.37
C ASN A 32 15.68 4.93 3.20
N GLN A 33 14.90 3.89 3.48
CA GLN A 33 13.92 3.29 2.56
C GLN A 33 12.51 3.51 3.13
N PRO A 34 11.44 3.24 2.37
CA PRO A 34 10.07 3.49 2.81
C PRO A 34 9.67 2.81 4.13
N TYR A 35 8.72 3.45 4.82
CA TYR A 35 7.92 2.75 5.82
C TYR A 35 7.02 1.73 5.12
N ARG A 36 6.91 0.54 5.70
CA ARG A 36 6.08 -0.56 5.17
C ARG A 36 5.43 -1.32 6.33
N THR A 37 4.58 -2.28 6.00
CA THR A 37 3.74 -3.03 6.96
C THR A 37 4.50 -3.73 8.09
N GLY A 38 5.81 -3.97 7.94
CA GLY A 38 6.64 -4.67 8.92
C GLY A 38 6.52 -6.19 8.85
N MET A 39 5.83 -6.73 7.85
CA MET A 39 5.68 -8.17 7.66
C MET A 39 7.03 -8.82 7.31
N GLN A 40 7.26 -10.03 7.83
CA GLN A 40 8.50 -10.80 7.56
C GLN A 40 8.56 -11.39 6.15
N ARG A 41 7.51 -11.20 5.35
CA ARG A 41 7.37 -11.67 3.97
C ARG A 41 6.93 -10.54 3.06
N ASP A 42 7.10 -10.74 1.76
CA ASP A 42 6.41 -9.93 0.76
C ASP A 42 4.88 -10.16 0.88
N HIS A 43 4.10 -9.16 0.46
CA HIS A 43 2.66 -9.31 0.25
C HIS A 43 2.38 -10.35 -0.84
N ILE A 44 1.21 -10.97 -0.74
CA ILE A 44 0.73 -12.02 -1.64
C ILE A 44 -0.70 -11.69 -2.10
N PRO A 45 -1.20 -12.31 -3.18
CA PRO A 45 -2.56 -12.08 -3.69
C PRO A 45 -3.66 -12.24 -2.64
N GLU A 46 -3.46 -13.14 -1.68
CA GLU A 46 -4.39 -13.44 -0.61
C GLU A 46 -4.56 -12.26 0.35
N ASP A 47 -3.55 -11.39 0.51
CA ASP A 47 -3.66 -10.17 1.32
C ASP A 47 -4.71 -9.20 0.71
N TYR A 48 -4.82 -9.13 -0.63
CA TYR A 48 -5.85 -8.34 -1.33
C TYR A 48 -7.22 -9.02 -1.33
N THR A 49 -7.25 -10.36 -1.28
CA THR A 49 -8.50 -11.10 -1.07
C THR A 49 -9.08 -10.80 0.32
N ALA A 50 -8.22 -10.65 1.33
CA ALA A 50 -8.64 -10.26 2.67
C ALA A 50 -9.29 -8.86 2.69
N LEU A 51 -8.75 -7.90 1.92
CA LEU A 51 -9.37 -6.58 1.73
C LEU A 51 -10.78 -6.69 1.13
N ALA A 52 -10.94 -7.49 0.07
CA ALA A 52 -12.26 -7.71 -0.52
C ALA A 52 -13.23 -8.42 0.45
N ALA A 53 -12.73 -9.38 1.24
CA ALA A 53 -13.52 -10.07 2.25
C ALA A 53 -13.99 -9.12 3.36
N LEU A 54 -13.13 -8.19 3.79
CA LEU A 54 -13.49 -7.14 4.73
C LEU A 54 -14.61 -6.25 4.16
N GLY A 55 -14.48 -5.77 2.91
CA GLY A 55 -15.53 -4.99 2.25
C GLY A 55 -16.85 -5.76 2.12
N LYS A 56 -16.80 -7.07 1.83
CA LYS A 56 -18.00 -7.93 1.81
C LYS A 56 -18.65 -8.06 3.19
N GLY A 57 -17.86 -8.30 4.23
CA GLY A 57 -18.35 -8.48 5.60
C GLY A 57 -19.00 -7.22 6.18
N LEU A 58 -18.52 -6.05 5.76
CA LEU A 58 -19.06 -4.75 6.19
C LEU A 58 -20.17 -4.21 5.28
N ASP A 59 -20.41 -4.88 4.15
CA ASP A 59 -21.16 -4.34 3.02
C ASP A 59 -20.71 -2.92 2.60
N MET A 60 -19.40 -2.73 2.55
CA MET A 60 -18.75 -1.46 2.20
C MET A 60 -17.85 -1.62 0.98
N ARG A 61 -17.73 -0.53 0.22
CA ARG A 61 -16.62 -0.34 -0.71
C ARG A 61 -15.49 0.35 0.06
N ILE A 62 -14.58 -0.43 0.63
CA ILE A 62 -13.53 0.10 1.52
C ILE A 62 -12.53 0.93 0.71
N LEU A 63 -12.14 2.09 1.24
CA LEU A 63 -11.11 2.92 0.61
C LEU A 63 -9.74 2.30 0.86
N ALA A 64 -9.06 1.87 -0.20
CA ALA A 64 -7.69 1.39 -0.14
C ALA A 64 -6.78 2.39 -0.83
N GLY A 65 -5.94 3.09 -0.06
CA GLY A 65 -4.93 4.01 -0.57
C GLY A 65 -3.71 3.23 -1.07
N PHE A 66 -3.52 3.20 -2.39
CA PHE A 66 -2.44 2.46 -3.03
C PHE A 66 -1.18 3.30 -3.26
N VAL A 67 -0.04 2.74 -2.87
CA VAL A 67 1.32 3.14 -3.27
C VAL A 67 1.75 2.29 -4.46
N LEU A 68 2.15 2.95 -5.56
CA LEU A 68 2.28 2.29 -6.87
C LEU A 68 3.70 2.00 -7.34
N CYS A 69 4.73 2.45 -6.64
CA CYS A 69 6.09 2.37 -7.19
C CYS A 69 6.55 0.94 -7.40
N GLU A 70 6.25 0.03 -6.47
CA GLU A 70 6.59 -1.39 -6.59
C GLU A 70 5.74 -2.14 -7.63
N TRP A 71 4.78 -1.46 -8.28
CA TRP A 71 3.98 -1.97 -9.40
C TRP A 71 4.47 -1.49 -10.76
N ASP A 72 5.51 -0.64 -10.81
CA ASP A 72 6.19 -0.28 -12.05
C ASP A 72 6.62 -1.55 -12.80
N LYS A 73 6.28 -1.62 -14.10
CA LYS A 73 6.61 -2.76 -14.98
C LYS A 73 7.68 -2.41 -16.00
N THR A 74 8.03 -1.13 -16.15
CA THR A 74 8.82 -0.62 -17.28
C THR A 74 10.07 0.14 -16.84
N ASN A 75 10.33 0.25 -15.53
CA ASN A 75 11.37 1.11 -14.97
C ASN A 75 11.13 2.60 -15.23
N LEU A 76 9.86 3.00 -15.39
CA LEU A 76 9.49 4.39 -15.63
C LEU A 76 10.00 5.30 -14.51
N LEU A 77 10.02 4.82 -13.27
CA LEU A 77 10.39 5.64 -12.11
C LEU A 77 11.87 6.04 -12.06
N ARG A 78 12.74 5.44 -12.89
CA ARG A 78 14.11 5.96 -13.08
C ARG A 78 14.12 7.39 -13.63
N GLN A 79 13.07 7.77 -14.36
CA GLN A 79 12.92 9.10 -14.96
C GLN A 79 12.30 10.11 -13.96
N VAL A 80 11.88 9.64 -12.78
CA VAL A 80 11.31 10.46 -11.72
C VAL A 80 12.12 10.22 -10.44
N PRO A 81 13.37 10.71 -10.38
CA PRO A 81 14.32 10.33 -9.34
C PRO A 81 13.91 10.75 -7.92
N SER A 82 12.95 11.68 -7.77
CA SER A 82 12.38 12.06 -6.48
C SER A 82 11.31 11.10 -5.94
N ALA A 83 10.81 10.17 -6.76
CA ALA A 83 9.67 9.31 -6.40
C ALA A 83 10.04 8.06 -5.58
N THR A 84 11.33 7.69 -5.50
CA THR A 84 11.78 6.48 -4.78
C THR A 84 13.17 6.69 -4.17
N TRP A 85 13.48 5.94 -3.12
CA TRP A 85 14.81 5.94 -2.48
C TRP A 85 15.96 5.49 -3.40
N MET A 86 15.64 4.86 -4.53
CA MET A 86 16.63 4.41 -5.52
C MET A 86 16.90 5.45 -6.60
N ALA A 87 16.09 6.52 -6.69
CA ALA A 87 16.20 7.55 -7.72
C ALA A 87 16.35 6.97 -9.15
N ASP A 88 17.32 7.47 -9.93
CA ASP A 88 17.65 7.00 -11.29
C ASP A 88 18.16 5.54 -11.33
N LYS A 89 18.54 4.99 -10.17
CA LYS A 89 18.91 3.60 -9.98
C LYS A 89 17.73 2.68 -9.75
N TRP A 90 16.48 3.18 -9.74
CA TRP A 90 15.28 2.34 -9.62
C TRP A 90 15.34 1.16 -10.59
N ARG A 91 15.10 -0.06 -10.09
CA ARG A 91 15.02 -1.27 -10.92
C ARG A 91 13.75 -2.02 -10.57
N VAL A 92 12.89 -2.23 -11.54
CA VAL A 92 11.75 -3.14 -11.40
C VAL A 92 12.28 -4.53 -11.05
N SER A 93 11.73 -5.10 -9.99
CA SER A 93 12.00 -6.49 -9.64
C SER A 93 11.06 -7.40 -10.42
N GLU A 94 11.62 -8.32 -11.19
CA GLU A 94 10.87 -9.40 -11.84
C GLU A 94 10.42 -10.47 -10.83
N LYS A 95 10.93 -10.43 -9.60
CA LYS A 95 10.52 -11.34 -8.52
C LYS A 95 9.02 -11.17 -8.27
N ASN A 96 8.30 -12.29 -8.20
CA ASN A 96 6.87 -12.34 -7.86
C ASN A 96 5.95 -11.61 -8.86
N ARG A 97 6.38 -11.40 -10.11
CA ARG A 97 5.57 -10.72 -11.14
C ARG A 97 4.20 -11.36 -11.33
N ASP A 98 4.13 -12.68 -11.44
CA ASP A 98 2.86 -13.41 -11.60
C ASP A 98 1.93 -13.21 -10.40
N LEU A 99 2.50 -13.10 -9.18
CA LEU A 99 1.73 -12.82 -7.97
C LEU A 99 1.19 -11.39 -7.98
N LYS A 100 1.98 -10.40 -8.41
CA LYS A 100 1.49 -9.03 -8.59
C LYS A 100 0.37 -8.97 -9.63
N GLU A 101 0.50 -9.67 -10.75
CA GLU A 101 -0.55 -9.73 -11.77
C GLU A 101 -1.83 -10.40 -11.24
N LYS A 102 -1.71 -11.49 -10.47
CA LYS A 102 -2.85 -12.10 -9.77
C LYS A 102 -3.49 -11.14 -8.77
N ALA A 103 -2.69 -10.40 -8.00
CA ALA A 103 -3.18 -9.39 -7.07
C ALA A 103 -3.93 -8.24 -7.78
N ALA A 104 -3.38 -7.70 -8.87
CA ALA A 104 -4.05 -6.70 -9.71
C ALA A 104 -5.39 -7.22 -10.26
N TRP A 105 -5.43 -8.49 -10.69
CA TRP A 105 -6.67 -9.12 -11.14
C TRP A 105 -7.70 -9.21 -10.01
N ILE A 106 -7.31 -9.57 -8.79
CA ILE A 106 -8.19 -9.62 -7.61
C ILE A 106 -8.76 -8.22 -7.32
N ILE A 107 -7.90 -7.20 -7.25
CA ILE A 107 -8.30 -5.81 -6.99
C ILE A 107 -9.36 -5.35 -8.01
N ASN A 108 -9.12 -5.60 -9.29
CA ASN A 108 -10.06 -5.21 -10.35
C ASN A 108 -11.36 -6.01 -10.30
N LYS A 109 -11.27 -7.34 -10.09
CA LYS A 109 -12.45 -8.20 -9.95
C LYS A 109 -13.35 -7.77 -8.78
N GLU A 110 -12.73 -7.34 -7.68
CA GLU A 110 -13.41 -6.96 -6.44
C GLU A 110 -13.65 -5.45 -6.33
N LYS A 111 -13.63 -4.70 -7.44
CA LYS A 111 -13.79 -3.22 -7.48
C LYS A 111 -15.06 -2.68 -6.83
N GLN A 112 -16.08 -3.51 -6.64
CA GLN A 112 -17.32 -3.15 -5.94
C GLN A 112 -17.17 -3.17 -4.41
N LYS A 113 -16.09 -3.79 -3.90
CA LYS A 113 -15.78 -3.95 -2.49
C LYS A 113 -14.47 -3.27 -2.10
N ILE A 114 -13.58 -3.04 -3.06
CA ILE A 114 -12.36 -2.24 -2.91
C ILE A 114 -12.49 -0.96 -3.75
N GLU A 115 -12.50 0.19 -3.10
CA GLU A 115 -12.28 1.49 -3.75
C GLU A 115 -10.78 1.70 -3.89
N PHE A 116 -10.33 1.98 -5.11
CA PHE A 116 -8.94 2.25 -5.38
C PHE A 116 -8.69 3.75 -5.18
N GLY A 117 -7.96 4.12 -4.13
CA GLY A 117 -7.41 5.45 -3.95
C GLY A 117 -5.95 5.47 -4.38
N LEU A 118 -5.50 6.54 -5.04
CA LEU A 118 -4.07 6.78 -5.20
C LEU A 118 -3.57 7.45 -3.91
N HIS A 119 -2.79 6.71 -3.12
CA HIS A 119 -2.08 7.28 -1.98
C HIS A 119 -0.80 7.99 -2.45
N GLY A 120 -0.02 7.32 -3.30
CA GLY A 120 1.21 7.90 -3.84
C GLY A 120 1.91 7.01 -4.87
N VAL A 121 2.92 7.56 -5.53
CA VAL A 121 3.83 6.76 -6.37
C VAL A 121 4.80 6.03 -5.44
N GLY A 122 5.64 6.76 -4.70
CA GLY A 122 6.12 6.34 -3.37
C GLY A 122 5.22 6.94 -2.29
N HIS A 123 5.42 6.54 -1.04
CA HIS A 123 4.80 7.23 0.09
C HIS A 123 5.67 8.43 0.50
N GLU A 124 6.94 8.18 0.83
CA GLU A 124 7.89 9.22 1.21
C GLU A 124 8.57 9.89 0.00
N PHE A 125 9.22 11.02 0.27
CA PHE A 125 10.05 11.76 -0.70
C PHE A 125 11.52 11.66 -0.34
N TRP A 126 12.40 11.77 -1.34
CA TRP A 126 13.84 11.84 -1.13
C TRP A 126 14.42 13.15 -1.63
N THR A 127 14.64 14.08 -0.70
CA THR A 127 15.24 15.38 -0.97
C THR A 127 16.71 15.34 -0.57
N LYS A 128 17.61 15.63 -1.51
CA LYS A 128 19.08 15.56 -1.30
C LYS A 128 19.56 14.22 -0.71
N GLY A 129 18.86 13.13 -1.04
CA GLY A 129 19.19 11.77 -0.58
C GLY A 129 18.69 11.43 0.82
N GLY A 130 18.06 12.36 1.55
CA GLY A 130 17.38 12.08 2.83
C GLY A 130 15.89 11.82 2.60
N MET A 131 15.38 10.78 3.27
CA MET A 131 13.95 10.50 3.33
C MET A 131 13.24 11.61 4.13
N GLU A 132 12.21 12.20 3.54
CA GLU A 132 11.29 13.15 4.15
C GLU A 132 9.91 12.50 4.23
N ARG A 133 9.25 12.64 5.39
CA ARG A 133 7.89 12.12 5.57
C ARG A 133 6.92 12.96 4.76
N SER A 134 5.91 12.28 4.22
CA SER A 134 4.77 12.84 3.48
C SER A 134 3.64 13.32 4.40
N GLU A 135 3.71 13.04 5.71
CA GLU A 135 2.73 13.42 6.74
C GLU A 135 3.22 14.53 7.69
#